data_AF-A0A1Y5HA54-F1
#
_entry.id   AF-A0A1Y5HA54-F1
#
_cell.length_a   1.000
_cell.length_b   1.000
_cell.length_c   1.000
_cell.angle_alpha   90.00
_cell.angle_beta   90.00
_cell.angle_gamma   90.00
#
_symmetry.space_group_name_H-M   'P 1'
#
loop_
_entity.id
_entity.type
_entity.pdbx_description
1 polymer ?
#
loop_
_entity_poly.entity_id
_entity_poly.type
_entity_poly.pdbx_seq_one_letter_code
_entity_poly.pdbx_strand_id
1 'polypeptide(L)'
;MNEFFIEENRLALTFKISRSQLLRYIETGAIPNYSYHIINCNLVETTVFGKLKIDQGIPGKYYSKSVQHWFTKALKVIELYPTDQIGEQLQNEFQLEYSQHIKQLLQFKQLFPELFDDKGIFIESLLKKKAAQTCSEHLSGAYGVCVVNPNSVSAIIEKQIAVRRLTSVTENGNKQKFSDQQQTEFLRAAERFDQVAMPFSPADYPHSSRRRLLDDIRARLDY
;
A
#
# COMPACT_ATOMS: atom_id res chain seq x y z
N MET A 1 -13.58 11.55 -2.87
CA MET A 1 -13.70 10.15 -2.40
C MET A 1 -14.26 9.19 -3.44
N ASN A 2 -15.42 9.48 -4.06
CA ASN A 2 -16.10 8.55 -4.98
C ASN A 2 -15.30 8.14 -6.23
N GLU A 3 -14.22 8.83 -6.59
CA GLU A 3 -13.36 8.45 -7.71
C GLU A 3 -12.52 7.21 -7.39
N PHE A 4 -11.83 7.21 -6.24
CA PHE A 4 -10.87 6.17 -5.85
C PHE A 4 -11.43 5.15 -4.83
N PHE A 5 -12.54 5.48 -4.16
CA PHE A 5 -13.09 4.68 -3.07
C PHE A 5 -14.55 4.28 -3.31
N ILE A 6 -14.93 3.14 -2.73
CA ILE A 6 -16.28 2.57 -2.72
C ILE A 6 -16.71 2.30 -1.28
N GLU A 7 -17.95 2.64 -0.95
CA GLU A 7 -18.54 2.41 0.38
C GLU A 7 -18.94 0.93 0.58
N GLU A 8 -18.88 0.44 1.83
CA GLU A 8 -19.10 -0.97 2.22
C GLU A 8 -20.37 -1.60 1.62
N ASN A 9 -21.53 -0.94 1.76
CA ASN A 9 -22.78 -1.49 1.23
C ASN A 9 -22.79 -1.52 -0.30
N ARG A 10 -22.24 -0.48 -0.95
CA ARG A 10 -22.08 -0.49 -2.41
C ARG A 10 -21.14 -1.59 -2.87
N LEU A 11 -20.04 -1.84 -2.15
CA LEU A 11 -19.12 -2.94 -2.45
C LEU A 11 -19.81 -4.30 -2.36
N ALA A 12 -20.58 -4.54 -1.29
CA ALA A 12 -21.35 -5.78 -1.13
C ALA A 12 -22.37 -5.98 -2.26
N LEU A 13 -23.08 -4.90 -2.64
CA LEU A 13 -24.03 -4.92 -3.77
C LEU A 13 -23.35 -5.23 -5.10
N THR A 14 -22.17 -4.65 -5.37
CA THR A 14 -21.40 -4.91 -6.60
C THR A 14 -21.11 -6.40 -6.79
N PHE A 15 -20.80 -7.11 -5.71
CA PHE A 15 -20.52 -8.55 -5.75
C PHE A 15 -21.73 -9.44 -5.45
N LYS A 16 -22.92 -8.85 -5.29
CA LYS A 16 -24.17 -9.56 -4.99
C LYS A 16 -24.05 -10.46 -3.76
N ILE A 17 -23.31 -10.02 -2.74
CA ILE A 17 -23.19 -10.70 -1.46
C ILE A 17 -23.85 -9.90 -0.35
N SER A 18 -24.22 -10.57 0.72
CA SER A 18 -24.66 -9.90 1.94
C SER A 18 -23.50 -9.19 2.63
N ARG A 19 -23.83 -8.16 3.42
CA ARG A 19 -22.87 -7.49 4.29
C ARG A 19 -22.18 -8.48 5.25
N SER A 20 -22.92 -9.46 5.78
CA SER A 20 -22.36 -10.47 6.68
C SER A 20 -21.33 -11.36 5.99
N GLN A 21 -21.54 -11.71 4.71
CA GLN A 21 -20.54 -12.44 3.92
C GLN A 21 -19.30 -11.59 3.66
N LEU A 22 -19.47 -10.31 3.32
CA LEU A 22 -18.34 -9.39 3.15
C LEU A 22 -17.48 -9.33 4.43
N LEU A 23 -18.12 -9.11 5.58
CA LEU A 23 -17.42 -9.06 6.87
C LEU A 23 -16.72 -10.37 7.19
N ARG A 24 -17.36 -11.52 6.93
CA ARG A 24 -16.73 -12.84 7.12
C ARG A 24 -15.47 -13.01 6.25
N TYR A 25 -15.50 -12.57 5.00
CA TYR A 25 -14.32 -12.65 4.12
C TYR A 25 -13.18 -11.72 4.56
N ILE A 26 -13.51 -10.58 5.16
CA ILE A 26 -12.51 -9.69 5.76
C ILE A 26 -11.91 -10.33 7.02
N GLU A 27 -12.77 -10.88 7.90
CA GLU A 27 -12.36 -11.54 9.15
C GLU A 27 -11.45 -12.75 8.91
N THR A 28 -11.73 -13.54 7.86
CA THR A 28 -10.88 -14.68 7.50
C THR A 28 -9.63 -14.27 6.71
N GLY A 29 -9.42 -12.98 6.44
CA GLY A 29 -8.27 -12.50 5.67
C GLY A 29 -8.32 -12.88 4.18
N ALA A 30 -9.49 -13.24 3.67
CA ALA A 30 -9.67 -13.50 2.24
C ALA A 30 -9.69 -12.19 1.43
N ILE A 31 -10.08 -11.08 2.05
CA ILE A 31 -10.28 -9.79 1.36
C ILE A 31 -9.72 -8.66 2.24
N PRO A 32 -9.04 -7.65 1.64
CA PRO A 32 -8.59 -6.47 2.36
C PRO A 32 -9.72 -5.71 3.06
N ASN A 33 -9.39 -5.17 4.23
CA ASN A 33 -10.25 -4.28 4.99
C ASN A 33 -10.34 -2.88 4.36
N TYR A 34 -11.21 -2.02 4.91
CA TYR A 34 -11.37 -0.65 4.45
C TYR A 34 -10.07 0.16 4.62
N SER A 35 -9.87 1.15 3.75
CA SER A 35 -8.76 2.10 3.87
C SER A 35 -9.12 3.29 4.78
N TYR A 36 -10.40 3.67 4.78
CA TYR A 36 -10.94 4.75 5.61
C TYR A 36 -12.22 4.33 6.30
N HIS A 37 -12.37 4.75 7.55
CA HIS A 37 -13.62 4.70 8.29
C HIS A 37 -13.98 6.11 8.74
N ILE A 38 -14.96 6.70 8.07
CA ILE A 38 -15.50 7.99 8.47
C ILE A 38 -16.45 7.72 9.64
N ILE A 39 -16.02 8.11 10.84
CA ILE A 39 -16.76 7.87 12.08
C ILE A 39 -17.96 8.82 12.16
N ASN A 40 -17.75 10.08 11.81
CA ASN A 40 -18.78 11.12 11.74
C ASN A 40 -18.36 12.19 10.70
N CYS A 41 -19.10 13.30 10.60
CA CYS A 41 -18.84 14.32 9.59
C CYS A 41 -17.47 15.03 9.71
N ASN A 42 -16.78 14.94 10.85
CA ASN A 42 -15.52 15.65 11.09
C ASN A 42 -14.36 14.76 11.57
N LEU A 43 -14.53 13.44 11.52
CA LEU A 43 -13.55 12.48 12.02
C LEU A 43 -13.44 11.27 11.09
N VAL A 44 -12.22 11.00 10.65
CA VAL A 44 -11.87 9.79 9.89
C VAL A 44 -10.83 8.97 10.66
N GLU A 45 -10.95 7.67 10.58
CA GLU A 45 -9.93 6.72 11.01
C GLU A 45 -9.29 6.09 9.76
N THR A 46 -7.96 6.10 9.71
CA THR A 46 -7.19 5.51 8.63
C THR A 46 -6.27 4.44 9.19
N THR A 47 -6.06 3.37 8.44
CA THR A 47 -5.20 2.25 8.87
C THR A 47 -3.76 2.70 9.14
N VAL A 48 -3.30 3.76 8.47
CA VAL A 48 -1.91 4.21 8.51
C VAL A 48 -1.66 5.29 9.56
N PHE A 49 -2.62 6.20 9.76
CA PHE A 49 -2.41 7.41 10.58
C PHE A 49 -3.37 7.51 11.77
N GLY A 50 -4.25 6.51 11.97
CA GLY A 50 -5.21 6.50 13.05
C GLY A 50 -6.31 7.53 12.84
N LYS A 51 -6.74 8.20 13.91
CA LYS A 51 -7.87 9.14 13.88
C LYS A 51 -7.41 10.56 13.54
N LEU A 52 -8.00 11.13 12.50
CA LEU A 52 -7.70 12.46 11.97
C LEU A 52 -8.98 13.30 11.83
N LYS A 53 -8.86 14.60 12.10
CA LYS A 53 -9.94 15.56 11.85
C LYS A 53 -10.08 15.82 10.35
N ILE A 54 -11.32 15.92 9.90
CA ILE A 54 -11.67 16.33 8.54
C ILE A 54 -12.74 17.42 8.59
N ASP A 55 -12.85 18.22 7.54
CA ASP A 55 -13.84 19.29 7.49
C ASP A 55 -15.25 18.74 7.23
N GLN A 56 -15.36 17.77 6.31
CA GLN A 56 -16.60 17.11 5.93
C GLN A 56 -16.36 15.66 5.50
N GLY A 57 -17.25 14.77 5.94
CA GLY A 57 -17.28 13.36 5.56
C GLY A 57 -18.68 12.77 5.67
N ILE A 58 -18.94 11.71 4.92
CA ILE A 58 -20.15 10.92 5.06
C ILE A 58 -19.79 9.68 5.88
N PRO A 59 -20.46 9.41 7.02
CA PRO A 59 -20.13 8.27 7.86
C PRO A 59 -20.21 6.94 7.08
N GLY A 60 -19.22 6.07 7.30
CA GLY A 60 -19.15 4.79 6.60
C GLY A 60 -17.71 4.28 6.44
N LYS A 61 -17.61 3.04 5.97
CA LYS A 61 -16.34 2.39 5.64
C LYS A 61 -16.12 2.45 4.14
N TYR A 62 -14.92 2.87 3.75
CA TYR A 62 -14.54 3.13 2.37
C TYR A 62 -13.31 2.30 2.00
N TYR A 63 -13.48 1.50 0.96
CA TYR A 63 -12.47 0.61 0.41
C TYR A 63 -11.88 1.24 -0.85
N SER A 64 -10.59 1.05 -1.11
CA SER A 64 -10.04 1.38 -2.42
C SER A 64 -10.82 0.63 -3.49
N LYS A 65 -11.31 1.32 -4.52
CA LYS A 65 -12.06 0.68 -5.62
C LYS A 65 -11.29 -0.44 -6.28
N SER A 66 -9.96 -0.33 -6.28
CA SER A 66 -9.09 -1.35 -6.81
C SER A 66 -9.34 -2.72 -6.16
N VAL A 67 -9.78 -2.78 -4.88
CA VAL A 67 -10.05 -4.01 -4.12
C VAL A 67 -11.01 -4.94 -4.85
N GLN A 68 -11.85 -4.41 -5.74
CA GLN A 68 -12.75 -5.18 -6.59
C GLN A 68 -12.00 -6.25 -7.40
N HIS A 69 -10.78 -5.97 -7.87
CA HIS A 69 -9.96 -6.95 -8.61
C HIS A 69 -9.52 -8.12 -7.71
N TRP A 70 -9.11 -7.81 -6.48
CA TRP A 70 -8.79 -8.84 -5.48
C TRP A 70 -10.02 -9.65 -5.13
N PHE A 71 -11.16 -8.99 -4.96
CA PHE A 71 -12.44 -9.62 -4.69
C PHE A 71 -12.80 -10.63 -5.79
N THR A 72 -12.64 -10.28 -7.06
CA THR A 72 -12.84 -11.20 -8.18
C THR A 72 -11.89 -12.40 -8.13
N LYS A 73 -10.62 -12.20 -7.75
CA LYS A 73 -9.67 -13.32 -7.54
C LYS A 73 -10.12 -14.20 -6.37
N ALA A 74 -10.45 -13.58 -5.24
CA ALA A 74 -10.87 -14.27 -4.02
C ALA A 74 -12.13 -15.11 -4.27
N LEU A 75 -13.13 -14.60 -5.00
CA LEU A 75 -14.35 -15.36 -5.32
C LEU A 75 -14.07 -16.66 -6.07
N LYS A 76 -13.10 -16.67 -7.00
CA LYS A 76 -12.68 -17.91 -7.68
C LYS A 76 -12.06 -18.92 -6.72
N VAL A 77 -11.29 -18.45 -5.74
CA VAL A 77 -10.71 -19.32 -4.70
C VAL A 77 -11.78 -19.79 -3.72
N ILE A 78 -12.75 -18.94 -3.40
CA ILE A 78 -13.87 -19.25 -2.52
C ILE A 78 -14.71 -20.43 -3.04
N GLU A 79 -14.83 -20.58 -4.35
CA GLU A 79 -15.53 -21.72 -4.98
C GLU A 79 -14.76 -23.05 -4.86
N LEU A 80 -13.45 -23.00 -4.63
CA LEU A 80 -12.56 -24.18 -4.67
C LEU A 80 -12.16 -24.69 -3.29
N TYR A 81 -12.26 -23.86 -2.26
CA TYR A 81 -11.76 -24.16 -0.92
C TYR A 81 -12.82 -23.96 0.17
N PRO A 82 -12.77 -24.74 1.27
CA PRO A 82 -13.56 -24.48 2.48
C PRO A 82 -13.33 -23.06 3.02
N THR A 83 -14.38 -22.46 3.60
CA THR A 83 -14.36 -21.03 3.99
C THR A 83 -13.22 -20.64 4.94
N ASP A 84 -12.82 -21.56 5.80
CA ASP A 84 -11.76 -21.43 6.79
C ASP A 84 -10.34 -21.50 6.20
N GLN A 85 -10.16 -22.01 4.97
CA GLN A 85 -8.85 -22.16 4.33
C GLN A 85 -8.53 -21.08 3.28
N ILE A 86 -9.55 -20.34 2.82
CA ILE A 86 -9.42 -19.38 1.71
C ILE A 86 -8.42 -18.28 2.03
N GLY A 87 -8.48 -17.72 3.24
CA GLY A 87 -7.59 -16.65 3.65
C GLY A 87 -6.13 -17.07 3.69
N GLU A 88 -5.86 -18.26 4.24
CA GLU A 88 -4.52 -18.82 4.27
C GLU A 88 -3.98 -19.05 2.86
N GLN A 89 -4.78 -19.62 1.96
CA GLN A 89 -4.39 -19.87 0.58
C GLN A 89 -4.03 -18.58 -0.16
N LEU A 90 -4.89 -17.55 -0.07
CA LEU A 90 -4.64 -16.25 -0.72
C LEU A 90 -3.40 -15.55 -0.15
N GLN A 91 -3.18 -15.63 1.16
CA GLN A 91 -2.00 -15.06 1.81
C GLN A 91 -0.71 -15.79 1.40
N ASN A 92 -0.74 -17.12 1.31
CA ASN A 92 0.39 -17.92 0.84
C ASN A 92 0.74 -17.60 -0.61
N GLU A 93 -0.26 -17.48 -1.48
CA GLU A 93 -0.07 -17.04 -2.87
C GLU A 93 0.58 -15.66 -2.95
N PHE A 94 0.06 -14.68 -2.18
CA PHE A 94 0.63 -13.33 -2.13
C PHE A 94 2.09 -13.35 -1.69
N GLN A 95 2.41 -14.07 -0.61
CA GLN A 95 3.76 -14.12 -0.06
C GLN A 95 4.75 -14.81 -1.01
N LEU A 96 4.30 -15.85 -1.71
CA LEU A 96 5.08 -16.54 -2.73
C LEU A 96 5.35 -15.60 -3.92
N GLU A 97 4.31 -14.96 -4.46
CA GLU A 97 4.42 -13.99 -5.56
C GLU A 97 5.38 -12.85 -5.18
N TYR A 98 5.23 -12.29 -3.98
CA TYR A 98 6.10 -11.23 -3.47
C TYR A 98 7.57 -11.68 -3.44
N SER A 99 7.83 -12.84 -2.86
CA SER A 99 9.18 -13.37 -2.70
C SER A 99 9.84 -13.68 -4.04
N GLN A 100 9.08 -14.26 -4.98
CA GLN A 100 9.55 -14.54 -6.34
C GLN A 100 9.84 -13.25 -7.10
N HIS A 101 8.96 -12.26 -7.00
CA HIS A 101 9.12 -11.00 -7.73
C HIS A 101 10.35 -10.23 -7.27
N ILE A 102 10.57 -10.08 -5.96
CA ILE A 102 11.75 -9.34 -5.48
C ILE A 102 13.07 -10.05 -5.80
N LYS A 103 13.07 -11.38 -5.91
CA LYS A 103 14.27 -12.17 -6.28
C LYS A 103 14.73 -11.88 -7.70
N GLN A 104 13.85 -11.35 -8.55
CA GLN A 104 14.15 -10.95 -9.92
C GLN A 104 14.61 -9.49 -10.04
N LEU A 105 14.50 -8.69 -8.98
CA LEU A 105 14.80 -7.26 -8.99
C LEU A 105 16.21 -6.98 -8.47
N LEU A 106 17.18 -6.78 -9.39
CA LEU A 106 18.57 -6.48 -9.03
C LEU A 106 18.72 -5.26 -8.10
N GLN A 107 17.90 -4.23 -8.32
CA GLN A 107 17.90 -3.00 -7.52
C GLN A 107 17.46 -3.21 -6.06
N PHE A 108 16.80 -4.32 -5.74
CA PHE A 108 16.30 -4.59 -4.40
C PHE A 108 17.43 -4.77 -3.40
N LYS A 109 18.55 -5.38 -3.82
CA LYS A 109 19.74 -5.56 -2.96
C LYS A 109 20.34 -4.24 -2.49
N GLN A 110 20.41 -3.24 -3.36
CA GLN A 110 20.96 -1.94 -3.02
C GLN A 110 20.06 -1.17 -2.06
N LEU A 111 18.73 -1.31 -2.20
CA LEU A 111 17.75 -0.55 -1.42
C LEU A 111 17.36 -1.21 -0.10
N PHE A 112 17.46 -2.53 -0.02
CA PHE A 112 17.10 -3.34 1.15
C PHE A 112 18.25 -4.27 1.54
N PRO A 113 19.46 -3.73 1.82
CA PRO A 113 20.62 -4.55 2.15
C PRO A 113 20.38 -5.42 3.39
N GLU A 114 19.48 -5.02 4.30
CA GLU A 114 19.12 -5.78 5.50
C GLU A 114 18.50 -7.15 5.23
N LEU A 115 18.09 -7.44 3.99
CA LEU A 115 17.50 -8.73 3.60
C LEU A 115 18.53 -9.72 3.04
N PHE A 116 19.80 -9.33 2.97
CA PHE A 116 20.87 -10.12 2.37
C PHE A 116 21.98 -10.40 3.37
N ASP A 117 22.64 -11.56 3.22
CA ASP A 117 23.85 -11.89 3.95
C ASP A 117 25.10 -11.23 3.32
N ASP A 118 26.26 -11.45 3.93
CA ASP A 118 27.55 -10.90 3.47
C ASP A 118 27.95 -11.40 2.06
N LYS A 119 27.37 -12.51 1.60
CA LYS A 119 27.57 -13.06 0.24
C LYS A 119 26.58 -12.47 -0.76
N GLY A 120 25.64 -11.64 -0.30
CA GLY A 120 24.62 -11.04 -1.12
C GLY A 120 23.49 -11.98 -1.51
N ILE A 121 23.28 -13.04 -0.74
CA ILE A 121 22.18 -14.00 -0.88
C ILE A 121 21.06 -13.59 0.06
N PHE A 122 19.80 -13.77 -0.37
CA PHE A 122 18.65 -13.48 0.51
C PHE A 122 18.70 -14.33 1.79
N ILE A 123 18.49 -13.67 2.92
CA ILE A 123 18.20 -14.34 4.18
C ILE A 123 16.73 -14.73 4.16
N GLU A 124 16.45 -16.00 3.83
CA GLU A 124 15.08 -16.50 3.58
C GLU A 124 14.09 -16.21 4.73
N SER A 125 14.55 -16.25 5.98
CA SER A 125 13.69 -15.92 7.13
C SER A 125 13.26 -14.45 7.17
N LEU A 126 14.16 -13.52 6.80
CA LEU A 126 13.86 -12.09 6.72
C LEU A 126 12.99 -11.77 5.51
N LEU A 127 13.22 -12.44 4.38
CA LEU A 127 12.35 -12.33 3.21
C LEU A 127 10.93 -12.80 3.54
N LYS A 128 10.78 -13.99 4.13
CA LYS A 128 9.46 -14.49 4.55
C LYS A 128 8.77 -13.51 5.50
N LYS A 129 9.50 -12.95 6.47
CA LYS A 129 8.96 -11.94 7.38
C LYS A 129 8.50 -10.68 6.64
N LYS A 130 9.28 -10.18 5.68
CA LYS A 130 8.93 -8.99 4.87
C LYS A 130 7.71 -9.24 3.98
N ALA A 131 7.61 -10.43 3.39
CA ALA A 131 6.45 -10.84 2.59
C ALA A 131 5.19 -10.92 3.44
N ALA A 132 5.27 -11.58 4.62
CA ALA A 132 4.15 -11.69 5.55
C ALA A 132 3.70 -10.31 6.09
N GLN A 133 4.64 -9.43 6.43
CA GLN A 133 4.32 -8.05 6.84
C GLN A 133 3.62 -7.30 5.71
N THR A 134 4.15 -7.37 4.48
CA THR A 134 3.54 -6.70 3.32
C THR A 134 2.13 -7.24 3.04
N CYS A 135 1.93 -8.55 3.19
CA CYS A 135 0.61 -9.18 3.05
C CYS A 135 -0.37 -8.67 4.12
N SER A 136 0.08 -8.57 5.38
CA SER A 136 -0.72 -8.05 6.48
C SER A 136 -1.12 -6.57 6.26
N GLU A 137 -0.19 -5.74 5.78
CA GLU A 137 -0.45 -4.33 5.42
C GLU A 137 -1.41 -4.21 4.21
N HIS A 138 -1.35 -5.15 3.27
CA HIS A 138 -2.31 -5.23 2.17
C HIS A 138 -3.71 -5.55 2.72
N LEU A 139 -3.83 -6.59 3.55
CA LEU A 139 -5.11 -7.02 4.11
C LEU A 139 -5.70 -6.01 5.11
N SER A 140 -4.90 -5.16 5.74
CA SER A 140 -5.41 -4.09 6.60
C SER A 140 -5.99 -2.89 5.82
N GLY A 141 -5.86 -2.88 4.49
CA GLY A 141 -6.32 -1.79 3.63
C GLY A 141 -5.33 -0.62 3.54
N ALA A 142 -4.14 -0.72 4.13
CA ALA A 142 -3.15 0.36 4.19
C ALA A 142 -2.65 0.78 2.81
N TYR A 143 -2.39 -0.17 1.91
CA TYR A 143 -1.95 0.16 0.54
C TYR A 143 -3.00 0.87 -0.29
N GLY A 144 -4.29 0.69 0.04
CA GLY A 144 -5.39 1.41 -0.60
C GLY A 144 -5.41 2.91 -0.35
N VAL A 145 -4.55 3.42 0.55
CA VAL A 145 -4.34 4.85 0.83
C VAL A 145 -3.22 5.45 -0.03
N CYS A 146 -2.25 4.65 -0.48
CA CYS A 146 -0.98 5.20 -1.01
C CYS A 146 -0.42 4.55 -2.30
N VAL A 147 -1.01 3.46 -2.80
CA VAL A 147 -0.57 2.75 -4.02
C VAL A 147 -1.63 2.89 -5.11
N VAL A 148 -1.23 3.19 -6.35
CA VAL A 148 -2.17 3.31 -7.49
C VAL A 148 -2.94 2.01 -7.74
N ASN A 149 -2.26 0.86 -7.67
CA ASN A 149 -2.88 -0.46 -7.79
C ASN A 149 -2.49 -1.36 -6.60
N PRO A 150 -3.15 -1.24 -5.44
CA PRO A 150 -2.77 -1.94 -4.22
C PRO A 150 -3.06 -3.45 -4.24
N ASN A 151 -3.61 -4.01 -5.32
CA ASN A 151 -3.87 -5.46 -5.45
C ASN A 151 -2.81 -6.16 -6.31
N SER A 152 -1.90 -5.40 -6.90
CA SER A 152 -0.76 -5.94 -7.62
C SER A 152 0.44 -5.98 -6.68
N VAL A 153 0.97 -7.18 -6.44
CA VAL A 153 2.17 -7.39 -5.64
C VAL A 153 3.34 -6.58 -6.22
N SER A 154 3.50 -6.58 -7.55
CA SER A 154 4.52 -5.78 -8.22
C SER A 154 4.32 -4.28 -8.01
N ALA A 155 3.09 -3.76 -8.09
CA ALA A 155 2.83 -2.33 -7.82
C ALA A 155 3.14 -1.94 -6.36
N ILE A 156 2.85 -2.82 -5.39
CA ILE A 156 3.24 -2.61 -3.99
C ILE A 156 4.78 -2.56 -3.87
N ILE A 157 5.49 -3.52 -4.48
CA ILE A 157 6.95 -3.57 -4.46
C ILE A 157 7.55 -2.31 -5.10
N GLU A 158 7.02 -1.87 -6.24
CA GLU A 158 7.44 -0.64 -6.92
C GLU A 158 7.22 0.60 -6.05
N LYS A 159 6.10 0.67 -5.32
CA LYS A 159 5.87 1.74 -4.33
C LYS A 159 6.92 1.70 -3.22
N GLN A 160 7.21 0.52 -2.66
CA GLN A 160 8.20 0.37 -1.60
C GLN A 160 9.60 0.79 -2.08
N ILE A 161 9.99 0.41 -3.30
CA ILE A 161 11.23 0.81 -3.95
C ILE A 161 11.29 2.33 -4.14
N ALA A 162 10.23 2.95 -4.67
CA ALA A 162 10.17 4.39 -4.88
C ALA A 162 10.30 5.17 -3.57
N VAL A 163 9.59 4.75 -2.52
CA VAL A 163 9.69 5.34 -1.17
C VAL A 163 11.09 5.16 -0.59
N ARG A 164 11.72 3.99 -0.75
CA ARG A 164 13.07 3.72 -0.22
C ARG A 164 14.13 4.56 -0.93
N ARG A 165 14.03 4.72 -2.26
CA ARG A 165 14.88 5.62 -3.05
C ARG A 165 14.75 7.06 -2.61
N LEU A 166 13.52 7.58 -2.53
CA LEU A 166 13.29 8.94 -2.04
C LEU A 166 13.82 9.13 -0.62
N THR A 167 13.57 8.18 0.27
CA THR A 167 14.11 8.20 1.63
C THR A 167 15.64 8.29 1.64
N SER A 168 16.31 7.52 0.79
CA SER A 168 17.78 7.54 0.68
C SER A 168 18.30 8.89 0.18
N VAL A 169 17.82 9.35 -0.98
CA VAL A 169 18.35 10.56 -1.64
C VAL A 169 18.00 11.84 -0.89
N THR A 170 16.96 11.85 -0.07
CA THR A 170 16.51 13.02 0.72
C THR A 170 16.90 12.96 2.19
N GLU A 171 17.66 11.95 2.62
CA GLU A 171 17.97 11.71 4.05
C GLU A 171 16.69 11.70 4.90
N ASN A 172 15.69 10.97 4.41
CA ASN A 172 14.35 10.85 4.99
C ASN A 172 13.57 12.18 5.06
N GLY A 173 13.86 13.14 4.19
CA GLY A 173 13.25 14.47 4.14
C GLY A 173 14.10 15.58 4.81
N ASN A 174 15.27 15.24 5.35
CA ASN A 174 16.11 16.18 6.11
C ASN A 174 17.20 16.84 5.26
N LYS A 175 17.48 16.34 4.05
CA LYS A 175 18.56 16.86 3.22
C LYS A 175 18.30 18.32 2.82
N GLN A 176 19.32 19.16 3.03
CA GLN A 176 19.26 20.61 2.80
C GLN A 176 19.91 21.04 1.49
N LYS A 177 20.92 20.30 1.03
CA LYS A 177 21.69 20.61 -0.17
C LYS A 177 21.88 19.35 -0.99
N PHE A 178 21.75 19.49 -2.31
CA PHE A 178 21.98 18.43 -3.27
C PHE A 178 23.17 18.81 -4.14
N SER A 179 24.05 17.85 -4.44
CA SER A 179 24.92 17.98 -5.61
C SER A 179 24.09 17.79 -6.89
N ASP A 180 24.61 18.22 -8.04
CA ASP A 180 23.94 18.06 -9.34
C ASP A 180 23.53 16.60 -9.62
N GLN A 181 24.40 15.65 -9.24
CA GLN A 181 24.13 14.22 -9.35
C GLN A 181 22.97 13.79 -8.43
N GLN A 182 22.96 14.25 -7.18
CA GLN A 182 21.88 13.93 -6.23
C GLN A 182 20.56 14.57 -6.62
N GLN A 183 20.59 15.79 -7.19
CA GLN A 183 19.39 16.45 -7.70
C GLN A 183 18.81 15.66 -8.88
N THR A 184 19.67 15.21 -9.80
CA THR A 184 19.27 14.34 -10.91
C THR A 184 18.66 13.03 -10.41
N GLU A 185 19.27 12.40 -9.40
CA GLU A 185 18.75 11.19 -8.78
C GLU A 185 17.40 11.43 -8.09
N PHE A 186 17.26 12.53 -7.36
CA PHE A 186 16.01 12.93 -6.71
C PHE A 186 14.90 13.12 -7.73
N LEU A 187 15.16 13.82 -8.85
CA LEU A 187 14.17 14.04 -9.89
C LEU A 187 13.68 12.73 -10.53
N ARG A 188 14.58 11.78 -10.80
CA ARG A 188 14.20 10.45 -11.30
C ARG A 188 13.40 9.65 -10.26
N ALA A 189 13.81 9.69 -8.99
CA ALA A 189 13.09 9.03 -7.91
C ALA A 189 11.69 9.63 -7.70
N ALA A 190 11.58 10.94 -7.82
CA ALA A 190 10.33 11.71 -7.76
C ALA A 190 9.37 11.32 -8.88
N GLU A 191 9.84 11.30 -10.13
CA GLU A 191 9.04 10.87 -11.28
C GLU A 191 8.53 9.44 -11.10
N ARG A 192 9.41 8.53 -10.64
CA ARG A 192 9.00 7.15 -10.38
C ARG A 192 7.95 7.06 -9.26
N PHE A 193 8.12 7.86 -8.20
CA PHE A 193 7.13 7.91 -7.12
C PHE A 193 5.77 8.41 -7.61
N ASP A 194 5.75 9.47 -8.44
CA ASP A 194 4.52 10.03 -9.01
C ASP A 194 3.73 9.00 -9.84
N GLN A 195 4.41 8.05 -10.49
CA GLN A 195 3.77 6.96 -11.26
C GLN A 195 3.11 5.87 -10.40
N VAL A 196 3.61 5.65 -9.17
CA VAL A 196 3.19 4.51 -8.33
C VAL A 196 2.40 4.93 -7.09
N ALA A 197 2.41 6.22 -6.76
CA ALA A 197 1.67 6.81 -5.68
C ALA A 197 0.26 7.23 -6.12
N MET A 198 -0.76 6.86 -5.34
CA MET A 198 -2.06 7.51 -5.49
C MET A 198 -2.06 8.88 -4.79
N PRO A 199 -2.95 9.80 -5.19
CA PRO A 199 -3.18 11.02 -4.43
C PRO A 199 -3.60 10.69 -2.99
N PHE A 200 -2.88 11.27 -2.02
CA PHE A 200 -3.27 11.17 -0.62
C PHE A 200 -4.51 12.02 -0.36
N SER A 201 -5.36 11.59 0.58
CA SER A 201 -6.47 12.42 1.04
C SER A 201 -5.95 13.71 1.70
N PRO A 202 -6.75 14.80 1.74
CA PRO A 202 -6.36 15.99 2.48
C PRO A 202 -6.01 15.72 3.95
N ALA A 203 -6.65 14.72 4.57
CA ALA A 203 -6.38 14.31 5.95
C ALA A 203 -4.99 13.67 6.08
N ASP A 204 -4.63 12.78 5.16
CA ASP A 204 -3.37 12.01 5.23
C ASP A 204 -2.18 12.77 4.65
N TYR A 205 -2.43 13.71 3.73
CA TYR A 205 -1.38 14.42 3.00
C TYR A 205 -0.31 15.04 3.93
N PRO A 206 -0.64 15.74 5.02
CA PRO A 206 0.35 16.30 5.95
C PRO A 206 1.32 15.27 6.54
N HIS A 207 0.89 14.01 6.67
CA HIS A 207 1.66 12.91 7.27
C HIS A 207 2.28 11.99 6.21
N SER A 208 1.99 12.23 4.94
CA SER A 208 2.32 11.33 3.84
C SER A 208 3.80 11.36 3.45
N SER A 209 4.25 10.26 2.81
CA SER A 209 5.53 10.24 2.11
C SER A 209 5.59 11.26 0.98
N ARG A 210 4.47 11.57 0.33
CA ARG A 210 4.39 12.61 -0.72
C ARG A 210 4.81 13.97 -0.17
N ARG A 211 4.22 14.39 0.95
CA ARG A 211 4.57 15.67 1.56
C ARG A 211 6.04 15.69 1.99
N ARG A 212 6.42 14.73 2.84
CA ARG A 212 7.71 14.71 3.54
C ARG A 212 8.92 14.46 2.63
N LEU A 213 8.78 13.53 1.67
CA LEU A 213 9.91 13.10 0.83
C LEU A 213 9.96 13.77 -0.54
N LEU A 214 8.90 14.45 -0.96
CA LEU A 214 8.81 15.03 -2.29
C LEU A 214 8.49 16.52 -2.25
N ASP A 215 7.30 16.91 -1.80
CA ASP A 215 6.83 18.27 -1.95
C ASP A 215 7.62 19.25 -1.05
N ASP A 216 7.90 18.89 0.20
CA ASP A 216 8.73 19.71 1.09
C ASP A 216 10.19 19.83 0.60
N ILE A 217 10.70 18.82 -0.11
CA ILE A 217 12.04 18.86 -0.71
C ILE A 217 12.04 19.76 -1.95
N ARG A 218 11.06 19.59 -2.85
CA ARG A 218 10.90 20.43 -4.04
C ARG A 218 10.77 21.91 -3.67
N ALA A 219 10.05 22.23 -2.59
CA ALA A 219 9.89 23.60 -2.12
C ALA A 219 11.21 24.26 -1.62
N ARG A 220 12.24 23.46 -1.31
CA ARG A 220 13.57 23.94 -0.89
C ARG A 220 14.57 23.98 -2.05
N LEU A 221 14.26 23.32 -3.16
CA LEU A 221 15.08 23.39 -4.36
C LEU A 221 14.69 24.66 -5.10
N ASP A 222 15.51 25.71 -4.97
CA ASP A 222 15.38 26.92 -5.77
C ASP A 222 15.44 26.52 -7.26
N TYR A 223 14.35 26.77 -8.00
CA TYR A 223 14.27 26.64 -9.46
C TYR A 223 14.35 28.01 -10.11
#